data_AF-A0A602YVC7-F1
#
_entry.id   AF-A0A602YVC7-F1
#
_cell.length_a   1.000
_cell.length_b   1.000
_cell.length_c   1.000
_cell.angle_alpha   90.00
_cell.angle_beta   90.00
_cell.angle_gamma   90.00
#
_symmetry.space_group_name_H-M   'P 1'
#
loop_
_entity.id
_entity.type
_entity.pdbx_description
1 polymer ?
#
loop_
_entity_poly.entity_id
_entity_poly.type
_entity_poly.pdbx_seq_one_letter_code
_entity_poly.pdbx_strand_id
1 'polypeptide(L)'
;MRILTNALNKILAGCCCIILAVMVACVSWQVAARFIFNAPSSTLDEFTQILFMWMILLGGVYTAGLKKHLAIDLLAQKLSRTPALVLDSIIQVIITVFALIFMVYGGDIIVEKAAHVSQMSPVLKWPMDKVYWVMPISGVILVYYTIVNVIDNYHQRHLR
;
A
#
# COMPACT_ATOMS: atom_id res chain seq x y z
N MET A 1 7.31 -13.64 14.85
CA MET A 1 7.24 -12.79 13.63
C MET A 1 6.69 -13.54 12.42
N ARG A 2 7.28 -14.66 11.99
CA ARG A 2 6.91 -15.33 10.72
C ARG A 2 5.42 -15.68 10.57
N ILE A 3 4.73 -16.12 11.63
CA ILE A 3 3.29 -16.45 11.57
C ILE A 3 2.45 -15.19 11.27
N LEU A 4 2.72 -14.08 11.95
CA LEU A 4 2.01 -12.82 11.76
C LEU A 4 2.27 -12.24 10.36
N THR A 5 3.52 -12.22 9.93
CA THR A 5 3.91 -11.77 8.57
C THR A 5 3.23 -12.60 7.49
N ASN A 6 3.13 -13.93 7.66
CA ASN A 6 2.46 -14.81 6.72
C ASN A 6 0.95 -14.58 6.67
N ALA A 7 0.32 -14.35 7.83
CA ALA A 7 -1.10 -14.00 7.90
C ALA A 7 -1.38 -12.67 7.20
N LEU A 8 -0.60 -11.62 7.50
CA LEU A 8 -0.71 -10.32 6.85
C LEU A 8 -0.53 -10.41 5.34
N ASN A 9 0.48 -11.15 4.86
CA ASN A 9 0.70 -11.36 3.44
C ASN A 9 -0.51 -12.02 2.75
N LYS A 10 -1.11 -13.05 3.36
CA LYS A 10 -2.31 -13.70 2.80
C LYS A 10 -3.51 -12.76 2.75
N ILE A 11 -3.72 -11.97 3.80
CA ILE A 11 -4.82 -11.00 3.87
C ILE A 11 -4.63 -9.92 2.81
N LEU A 12 -3.45 -9.30 2.76
CA LEU A 12 -3.13 -8.26 1.78
C LEU A 12 -3.24 -8.79 0.35
N ALA A 13 -2.70 -9.97 0.07
CA ALA A 13 -2.83 -10.61 -1.25
C ALA A 13 -4.29 -10.85 -1.62
N GLY A 14 -5.10 -11.39 -0.70
CA GLY A 14 -6.53 -11.60 -0.90
C GLY A 14 -7.28 -10.30 -1.18
N CYS A 15 -7.05 -9.26 -0.38
CA CYS A 15 -7.62 -7.93 -0.58
C CYS A 15 -7.23 -7.35 -1.95
N CYS A 16 -5.95 -7.39 -2.31
CA CYS A 16 -5.49 -6.90 -3.61
C CYS A 16 -6.11 -7.68 -4.78
N CYS A 17 -6.21 -9.01 -4.69
CA CYS A 17 -6.87 -9.82 -5.71
C CYS A 17 -8.35 -9.47 -5.87
N ILE A 18 -9.08 -9.31 -4.77
CA ILE A 18 -10.50 -8.95 -4.78
C ILE A 18 -10.68 -7.56 -5.40
N ILE A 19 -9.93 -6.56 -4.93
CA ILE A 19 -10.05 -5.20 -5.45
C ILE A 19 -9.69 -5.17 -6.94
N LEU A 20 -8.63 -5.85 -7.37
CA LEU A 20 -8.27 -5.94 -8.79
C LEU A 20 -9.39 -6.57 -9.62
N ALA A 21 -9.98 -7.67 -9.16
CA ALA A 21 -11.08 -8.34 -9.86
C ALA A 21 -12.30 -7.41 -10.01
N VAL A 22 -12.66 -6.70 -8.93
CA VAL A 22 -13.77 -5.73 -8.95
C VAL A 22 -13.45 -4.57 -9.91
N MET A 23 -12.24 -4.02 -9.85
CA MET A 23 -11.81 -2.95 -10.75
C MET A 23 -11.88 -3.36 -12.21
N VAL A 24 -11.39 -4.55 -12.55
CA VAL A 24 -11.48 -5.08 -13.92
C VAL A 24 -12.94 -5.17 -14.36
N ALA A 25 -13.82 -5.74 -13.53
CA ALA A 25 -15.24 -5.82 -13.84
C ALA A 25 -15.89 -4.43 -14.04
N CYS A 26 -15.57 -3.48 -13.16
CA CYS A 26 -16.07 -2.10 -13.25
C CYS A 26 -15.61 -1.41 -14.53
N VAL A 27 -14.33 -1.50 -14.88
CA VAL A 27 -13.78 -0.88 -16.09
C VAL A 27 -14.35 -1.56 -17.34
N SER A 28 -14.41 -2.89 -17.38
CA SER A 28 -15.03 -3.63 -18.48
C SER A 28 -16.49 -3.21 -18.69
N TRP A 29 -17.26 -3.04 -17.61
CA TRP A 29 -18.62 -2.54 -17.69
C TRP A 29 -18.68 -1.10 -18.19
N GLN A 30 -17.80 -0.20 -17.72
CA GLN A 30 -17.75 1.19 -18.19
C GLN A 30 -17.49 1.26 -19.70
N VAL A 31 -16.58 0.43 -20.22
CA VAL A 31 -16.31 0.34 -21.65
C VAL A 31 -17.56 -0.16 -22.39
N ALA A 32 -18.16 -1.27 -21.95
CA ALA A 32 -19.36 -1.82 -22.56
C ALA A 32 -20.54 -0.83 -22.54
N ALA A 33 -20.74 -0.14 -21.42
CA ALA A 33 -21.83 0.81 -21.25
C ALA A 33 -21.71 2.02 -22.17
N ARG A 34 -20.47 2.48 -22.42
CA ARG A 34 -20.21 3.55 -23.37
C ARG A 34 -20.57 3.15 -24.81
N PHE A 35 -20.29 1.92 -25.21
CA PHE A 35 -20.57 1.47 -26.58
C PHE A 35 -22.01 1.00 -26.80
N ILE A 36 -22.66 0.42 -25.78
CA ILE A 36 -24.01 -0.16 -25.91
C ILE A 36 -25.09 0.86 -25.54
N PHE A 37 -24.91 1.60 -24.43
CA PHE A 37 -25.92 2.49 -23.88
C PHE A 37 -25.64 3.97 -24.16
N ASN A 38 -24.50 4.29 -24.78
CA ASN A 38 -24.04 5.65 -25.07
C ASN A 38 -24.05 6.60 -23.86
N ALA A 39 -24.01 6.03 -22.65
CA ALA A 39 -24.14 6.73 -21.38
C ALA A 39 -22.94 6.36 -20.48
N PRO A 40 -21.94 7.23 -20.34
CA PRO A 40 -20.81 6.99 -19.45
C PRO A 40 -21.28 7.01 -17.99
N SER A 41 -20.80 6.06 -17.17
CA SER A 41 -21.17 5.97 -15.75
C SER A 41 -20.15 6.70 -14.88
N SER A 42 -20.44 7.97 -14.54
CA SER A 42 -19.60 8.79 -13.66
C SER A 42 -19.45 8.20 -12.25
N THR A 43 -20.47 7.48 -11.76
CA THR A 43 -20.45 6.78 -10.47
C THR A 43 -19.41 5.66 -10.46
N LEU A 44 -19.34 4.86 -11.52
CA LEU A 44 -18.38 3.75 -11.62
C LEU A 44 -16.95 4.25 -11.83
N ASP A 45 -16.78 5.37 -12.54
CA ASP A 45 -15.47 6.02 -12.70
C ASP A 45 -14.90 6.45 -11.33
N GLU A 46 -15.68 7.20 -10.54
CA GLU A 46 -15.24 7.61 -9.19
C GLU A 46 -14.98 6.41 -8.27
N PHE A 47 -15.85 5.40 -8.28
CA PHE A 47 -15.66 4.18 -7.49
C PHE A 47 -14.38 3.44 -7.88
N THR A 48 -14.09 3.34 -9.17
CA THR A 48 -12.87 2.68 -9.67
C THR A 48 -11.61 3.45 -9.25
N GLN A 49 -11.64 4.78 -9.24
CA GLN A 49 -10.52 5.60 -8.77
C GLN A 49 -10.24 5.40 -7.27
N ILE A 50 -11.29 5.28 -6.45
CA ILE A 50 -11.17 4.97 -5.03
C ILE A 50 -10.54 3.58 -4.83
N LEU A 51 -11.03 2.57 -5.56
CA LEU A 51 -10.45 1.23 -5.53
C LEU A 51 -8.99 1.21 -5.99
N PHE A 52 -8.65 2.00 -7.01
CA PHE A 52 -7.28 2.12 -7.51
C PHE A 52 -6.33 2.70 -6.45
N MET A 53 -6.78 3.73 -5.72
CA MET A 53 -6.01 4.28 -4.60
C MET A 53 -5.75 3.22 -3.53
N TRP A 54 -6.77 2.44 -3.17
CA TRP A 54 -6.62 1.34 -2.20
C TRP A 54 -5.66 0.26 -2.72
N MET A 55 -5.71 -0.07 -4.01
CA MET A 55 -4.79 -1.02 -4.65
C MET A 55 -3.34 -0.57 -4.58
N ILE A 56 -3.07 0.69 -4.90
CA ILE A 56 -1.70 1.22 -4.89
C ILE A 56 -1.13 1.15 -3.48
N LEU A 57 -1.90 1.59 -2.48
CA LEU A 57 -1.44 1.63 -1.10
C LEU A 57 -1.25 0.22 -0.52
N LEU A 58 -2.28 -0.63 -0.57
CA LEU A 58 -2.20 -1.99 -0.03
C LEU A 58 -1.24 -2.87 -0.82
N GLY A 59 -1.22 -2.76 -2.15
CA GLY A 59 -0.32 -3.50 -3.02
C GLY A 59 1.14 -3.07 -2.86
N GLY A 60 1.40 -1.78 -2.66
CA GLY A 60 2.73 -1.28 -2.34
C GLY A 60 3.27 -1.85 -1.04
N VAL A 61 2.44 -1.87 0.01
CA VAL A 61 2.84 -2.43 1.31
C VAL A 61 3.00 -3.95 1.26
N TYR A 62 2.16 -4.65 0.50
CA TYR A 62 2.32 -6.09 0.25
C TYR A 62 3.66 -6.41 -0.43
N THR A 63 4.03 -5.66 -1.48
CA THR A 63 5.30 -5.89 -2.19
C THR A 63 6.52 -5.53 -1.34
N ALA A 64 6.42 -4.50 -0.49
CA ALA A 64 7.43 -4.18 0.52
C ALA A 64 7.62 -5.32 1.54
N GLY A 65 6.53 -5.95 1.99
CA GLY A 65 6.57 -7.13 2.86
C GLY A 65 7.22 -8.36 2.22
N LEU A 66 7.12 -8.49 0.88
CA LEU A 66 7.80 -9.53 0.12
C LEU A 66 9.29 -9.24 -0.15
N LYS A 67 9.82 -8.11 0.36
CA LYS A 67 11.17 -7.60 0.06
C LYS A 67 11.46 -7.47 -1.43
N LYS A 68 10.45 -7.29 -2.28
CA LYS A 68 10.61 -7.17 -3.75
C LYS A 68 11.00 -5.75 -4.17
N HIS A 69 11.88 -5.09 -3.42
CA HIS A 69 12.44 -3.82 -3.85
C HIS A 69 13.50 -4.09 -4.93
N LEU A 70 13.04 -4.38 -6.13
CA LEU A 70 13.84 -4.85 -7.27
C LEU A 70 15.09 -3.99 -7.52
N ALA A 71 14.99 -2.67 -7.34
CA ALA A 71 16.11 -1.75 -7.51
C ALA A 71 17.20 -1.90 -6.43
N ILE A 72 16.82 -2.22 -5.19
CA ILE A 72 17.74 -2.42 -4.06
C ILE A 72 18.43 -3.77 -4.20
N ASP A 73 17.69 -4.80 -4.62
CA ASP A 73 18.23 -6.14 -4.84
C ASP A 73 19.35 -6.14 -5.89
N LEU A 74 19.20 -5.38 -6.98
CA LEU A 74 20.23 -5.25 -8.02
C LEU A 74 21.49 -4.54 -7.53
N LEU A 75 21.35 -3.55 -6.64
CA LEU A 75 22.48 -2.84 -6.05
C LEU A 75 23.19 -3.70 -5.00
N ALA A 76 22.42 -4.39 -4.15
CA ALA A 76 22.92 -5.32 -3.14
C ALA A 76 23.68 -6.50 -3.75
N GLN A 77 23.26 -7.00 -4.93
CA GLN A 77 23.95 -8.06 -5.67
C GLN A 77 25.39 -7.71 -6.09
N LYS A 78 25.72 -6.42 -6.20
CA LYS A 78 27.08 -5.97 -6.53
C LYS A 78 27.99 -5.79 -5.32
N LEU A 79 27.44 -5.88 -4.10
CA LEU A 79 28.18 -5.69 -2.84
C LEU A 79 28.49 -7.04 -2.18
N SER A 80 29.54 -7.06 -1.35
CA SER A 80 29.77 -8.20 -0.46
C SER A 80 28.69 -8.26 0.64
N ARG A 81 28.54 -9.42 1.28
CA ARG A 81 27.40 -9.74 2.17
C ARG A 81 27.18 -8.73 3.30
N THR A 82 28.25 -8.22 3.93
CA THR A 82 28.12 -7.30 5.08
C THR A 82 27.72 -5.88 4.66
N PRO A 83 28.37 -5.24 3.66
CA PRO A 83 27.92 -3.95 3.12
C PRO A 83 26.48 -3.98 2.57
N ALA A 84 26.07 -5.07 1.92
CA ALA A 84 24.71 -5.22 1.40
C ALA A 84 23.65 -5.17 2.52
N LEU A 85 23.88 -5.86 3.64
CA LEU A 85 22.97 -5.87 4.80
C LEU A 85 22.90 -4.50 5.49
N VAL A 86 24.02 -3.76 5.54
CA VAL A 86 24.04 -2.40 6.11
C VAL A 86 23.24 -1.45 5.23
N LEU A 87 23.45 -1.51 3.91
CA LEU A 87 22.72 -0.69 2.95
C LEU A 87 21.20 -0.94 3.03
N ASP A 88 20.78 -2.21 3.03
CA ASP A 88 19.37 -2.58 3.15
C ASP A 88 18.77 -2.06 4.48
N SER A 89 19.51 -2.16 5.58
CA SER A 89 19.06 -1.64 6.87
C SER A 89 18.88 -0.11 6.86
N ILE A 90 19.80 0.63 6.23
CA ILE A 90 19.68 2.09 6.09
C ILE A 90 18.42 2.45 5.29
N ILE A 91 18.20 1.77 4.17
CA ILE A 91 17.05 2.04 3.32
C ILE A 91 15.75 1.76 4.06
N GLN A 92 15.69 0.68 4.84
CA GLN A 92 14.50 0.39 5.63
C GLN A 92 14.24 1.41 6.74
N VAL A 93 15.28 1.98 7.34
CA VAL A 93 15.11 3.10 8.28
C VAL A 93 14.52 4.31 7.56
N ILE A 94 15.01 4.66 6.37
CA ILE A 94 14.46 5.76 5.56
C ILE A 94 12.99 5.51 5.21
N ILE A 95 12.64 4.29 4.77
CA ILE A 95 11.25 3.92 4.46
C ILE A 95 10.38 4.00 5.72
N THR A 96 10.90 3.60 6.88
CA THR A 96 10.18 3.67 8.16
C THR A 96 9.85 5.12 8.52
N VAL A 97 10.84 6.02 8.42
CA VAL A 97 10.64 7.45 8.69
C VAL A 97 9.63 8.04 7.70
N PHE A 98 9.76 7.72 6.42
CA PHE A 98 8.79 8.14 5.40
C PHE A 98 7.37 7.65 5.72
N ALA A 99 7.21 6.37 6.07
CA ALA A 99 5.91 5.80 6.39
C ALA A 99 5.29 6.46 7.63
N LEU A 100 6.07 6.72 8.68
CA LEU A 100 5.58 7.39 9.89
C LEU A 100 5.14 8.83 9.62
N ILE A 101 5.96 9.61 8.91
CA ILE A 101 5.68 11.02 8.67
C ILE A 101 4.56 11.20 7.64
N PHE A 102 4.68 10.55 6.49
CA PHE A 102 3.78 10.80 5.36
C PHE A 102 2.53 9.95 5.43
N MET A 103 2.65 8.65 5.70
CA MET A 103 1.49 7.75 5.64
C MET A 103 0.69 7.75 6.95
N VAL A 104 1.37 7.68 8.09
CA VAL A 104 0.68 7.64 9.40
C VAL A 104 0.27 9.04 9.83
N TYR A 105 1.22 9.94 10.12
CA TYR A 105 0.91 11.29 10.59
C TYR A 105 0.22 12.15 9.52
N GLY A 106 0.77 12.18 8.31
CA GLY A 106 0.16 12.88 7.19
C GLY A 106 -1.21 12.32 6.81
N GLY A 107 -1.38 10.99 6.86
CA GLY A 107 -2.66 10.33 6.60
C GLY A 107 -3.71 10.65 7.65
N ASP A 108 -3.34 10.68 8.93
CA ASP A 108 -4.23 11.04 10.03
C ASP A 108 -4.75 12.49 9.89
N ILE A 109 -3.86 13.44 9.57
CA ILE A 109 -4.26 14.83 9.28
C ILE A 109 -5.27 14.90 8.12
N ILE A 110 -5.09 14.11 7.07
CA ILE A 110 -6.00 14.08 5.92
C ILE A 110 -7.38 13.54 6.35
N VAL A 111 -7.40 12.47 7.13
CA VAL A 111 -8.63 11.88 7.67
C VAL A 111 -9.36 12.87 8.57
N GLU A 112 -8.66 13.49 9.52
CA GLU A 112 -9.23 14.47 10.43
C GLU A 112 -9.82 15.65 9.67
N LYS A 113 -9.08 16.21 8.70
CA LYS A 113 -9.58 17.31 7.87
C LYS A 113 -10.83 16.91 7.09
N ALA A 114 -10.83 15.74 6.46
CA ALA A 114 -11.99 15.23 5.72
C ALA A 114 -13.21 15.04 6.63
N ALA A 115 -13.01 14.58 7.87
CA ALA A 115 -14.08 14.45 8.86
C ALA A 115 -14.61 15.82 9.32
N HIS A 116 -13.71 16.77 9.61
CA HIS A 116 -14.06 18.12 10.06
C HIS A 116 -14.93 18.88 9.06
N VAL A 117 -14.62 18.79 7.77
CA VAL A 117 -15.42 19.44 6.72
C VAL A 117 -16.58 18.56 6.22
N SER A 118 -16.78 17.37 6.81
CA SER A 118 -17.74 16.37 6.34
C SER A 118 -17.64 16.14 4.83
N GLN A 119 -16.40 15.97 4.35
CA GLN A 119 -16.11 15.89 2.92
C GLN A 119 -16.78 14.66 2.30
N MET A 120 -17.62 14.92 1.31
CA MET A 120 -18.29 13.88 0.53
C MET A 120 -17.69 13.79 -0.86
N SER A 121 -17.63 12.57 -1.38
CA SER A 121 -17.30 12.29 -2.77
C SER A 121 -18.27 13.04 -3.71
N PRO A 122 -17.81 13.66 -4.81
CA PRO A 122 -18.67 14.44 -5.70
C PRO A 122 -19.90 13.69 -6.23
N VAL A 123 -19.73 12.43 -6.66
CA VAL A 123 -20.78 11.65 -7.34
C VAL A 123 -21.40 10.61 -6.40
N LEU A 124 -20.59 9.74 -5.80
CA LEU A 124 -21.05 8.69 -4.87
C LEU A 124 -21.61 9.23 -3.54
N LYS A 125 -21.28 10.48 -3.17
CA LYS A 125 -21.56 11.06 -1.86
C LYS A 125 -21.03 10.20 -0.70
N TRP A 126 -19.89 9.54 -0.92
CA TRP A 126 -19.26 8.75 0.12
C TRP A 126 -18.39 9.62 1.04
N PRO A 127 -18.40 9.35 2.35
CA PRO A 127 -17.64 10.14 3.32
C PRO A 127 -16.14 9.82 3.16
N MET A 128 -15.36 10.83 2.79
CA MET A 128 -13.96 10.68 2.37
C MET A 128 -12.99 10.40 3.52
N ASP A 129 -13.35 10.79 4.74
CA ASP A 129 -12.67 10.40 5.98
C ASP A 129 -12.49 8.87 6.06
N LYS A 130 -13.53 8.11 5.76
CA LYS A 130 -13.50 6.63 5.77
C LYS A 130 -12.61 6.07 4.66
N VAL A 131 -12.63 6.71 3.51
CA VAL A 131 -11.84 6.28 2.34
C VAL A 131 -10.35 6.51 2.59
N TYR A 132 -9.98 7.61 3.24
CA TYR A 132 -8.59 7.97 3.49
C TYR A 132 -7.92 7.19 4.62
N TRP A 133 -8.68 6.54 5.51
CA TRP A 133 -8.12 5.65 6.55
C TRP A 133 -7.22 4.53 6.03
N VAL A 134 -7.39 4.12 4.77
CA VAL A 134 -6.49 3.16 4.13
C VAL A 134 -5.02 3.61 4.17
N MET A 135 -4.76 4.91 4.16
CA MET A 135 -3.42 5.50 4.15
C MET A 135 -2.67 5.28 5.47
N PRO A 136 -3.17 5.73 6.65
CA PRO A 136 -2.52 5.45 7.92
C PRO A 136 -2.46 3.94 8.22
N ILE A 137 -3.49 3.17 7.87
CA ILE A 137 -3.46 1.70 8.03
C ILE A 137 -2.31 1.09 7.24
N SER A 138 -2.17 1.45 5.96
CA SER A 138 -1.07 0.98 5.11
C SER A 138 0.29 1.42 5.67
N GLY A 139 0.38 2.65 6.19
CA GLY A 139 1.59 3.17 6.84
C GLY A 139 2.02 2.34 8.05
N VAL A 140 1.10 1.99 8.94
CA VAL A 140 1.39 1.15 10.12
C VAL A 140 1.86 -0.24 9.69
N ILE A 141 1.23 -0.85 8.69
CA ILE A 141 1.65 -2.16 8.17
C ILE A 141 3.05 -2.07 7.53
N LEU A 142 3.34 -0.99 6.81
CA LEU A 142 4.65 -0.76 6.20
C LEU A 142 5.75 -0.63 7.25
N VAL A 143 5.50 0.13 8.33
CA VAL A 143 6.41 0.26 9.48
C VAL A 143 6.66 -1.10 10.14
N TYR A 144 5.62 -1.92 10.29
CA TYR A 144 5.80 -3.27 10.80
C TYR A 144 6.75 -4.09 9.92
N TYR A 145 6.56 -4.07 8.60
CA TYR A 145 7.42 -4.82 7.68
C TYR A 145 8.87 -4.34 7.71
N THR A 146 9.11 -3.03 7.71
CA THR A 146 10.48 -2.49 7.76
C THR A 146 11.18 -2.85 9.06
N ILE A 147 10.48 -2.81 10.21
CA ILE A 147 11.06 -3.22 11.50
C ILE A 147 11.44 -4.71 11.49
N VAL A 148 10.54 -5.59 11.02
CA VAL A 148 10.83 -7.03 10.92
C VAL A 148 12.04 -7.28 10.02
N ASN A 149 12.12 -6.57 8.90
CA ASN A 149 13.19 -6.72 7.94
C ASN A 149 14.55 -6.25 8.51
N VAL A 150 14.59 -5.17 9.30
CA VAL A 150 15.80 -4.69 9.99
C VAL A 150 16.28 -5.71 11.02
N ILE A 151 15.35 -6.29 11.78
CA ILE A 151 15.67 -7.32 12.79
C ILE A 151 16.24 -8.57 12.11
N ASP A 152 15.64 -9.03 11.01
CA ASP A 152 16.15 -10.17 10.24
C ASP A 152 17.57 -9.90 9.70
N ASN A 153 17.83 -8.68 9.22
CA ASN A 153 19.16 -8.29 8.74
C ASN A 153 20.20 -8.27 9.87
N TYR A 154 19.83 -7.79 11.05
CA TYR A 154 20.70 -7.78 12.23
C TYR A 154 21.04 -9.21 12.68
N HIS A 155 20.06 -10.11 12.69
CA HIS A 155 20.29 -11.51 13.07
C HIS A 155 21.23 -12.23 12.09
N GLN A 156 21.09 -11.97 10.78
CA GLN A 156 22.01 -12.50 9.76
C GLN A 156 23.44 -11.99 9.89
N ARG A 157 23.63 -10.80 10.48
CA ARG A 157 24.96 -10.22 10.71
C ARG A 157 25.69 -10.84 11.90
N HIS A 158 24.96 -11.29 12.93
CA HIS A 158 25.48 -11.87 14.18
C HIS A 158 25.64 -13.38 14.19
N LEU A 159 25.08 -14.13 13.24
CA LEU A 159 25.31 -15.56 13.07
C LEU A 159 26.70 -15.89 12.46
N ARG A 160 27.73 -15.14 12.87
CA ARG A 160 29.15 -15.40 12.59
C ARG A 160 29.91 -15.58 13.88
#